data_AF-A0A9P5AYE9-F1
#
_entry.id   AF-A0A9P5AYE9-F1
#
_cell.length_a   1.000
_cell.length_b   1.000
_cell.length_c   1.000
_cell.angle_alpha   90.00
_cell.angle_beta   90.00
_cell.angle_gamma   90.00
#
_symmetry.space_group_name_H-M   'P 1'
#
loop_
_entity.id
_entity.type
_entity.pdbx_description
1 polymer ?
#
loop_
_entity_poly.entity_id
_entity_poly.type
_entity_poly.pdbx_seq_one_letter_code
_entity_poly.pdbx_strand_id
1 'polypeptide(L)'
;MSGNFMESKSRSIELPEDDPDVVERFLEFLYTGTYTDGVNFTWGKPSKAALLDPETILQSLQQPACGNQKNGISSPMEGPEEPVTDDEPDGEYNEYDEYSYNSAGNGDIQGDEGYRSAKVGEALVTGHTGQPEGLKRLAQLRNDMTLPLRQYVMADKYDAPALRLLARDRFYRAVELVWEEAECFPDVVDELYETTPPTDTAMREIVCRLVAAVIHVPRVRDKMRNVMMKHGDFAVEVMGYSVHLRTLFV
;
A
#
# COMPACT_ATOMS: atom_id res chain seq x y z
N MET A 1 -16.94 14.71 37.94
CA MET A 1 -15.96 13.60 38.09
C MET A 1 -14.63 14.11 37.60
N SER A 2 -13.67 14.34 38.49
CA SER A 2 -12.33 14.83 38.12
C SER A 2 -11.38 13.65 38.18
N GLY A 3 -11.07 13.04 37.03
CA GLY A 3 -10.19 11.88 36.97
C GLY A 3 -8.78 12.25 37.47
N ASN A 4 -8.26 11.51 38.44
CA ASN A 4 -6.90 11.73 38.96
C ASN A 4 -5.79 11.15 38.07
N PHE A 5 -6.13 10.67 36.87
CA PHE A 5 -5.20 10.17 35.85
C PHE A 5 -4.15 11.24 35.50
N MET A 6 -2.88 10.83 35.41
CA MET A 6 -1.79 11.77 35.13
C MET A 6 -1.92 12.40 33.75
N GLU A 7 -2.31 11.62 32.74
CA GLU A 7 -2.63 12.08 31.37
C GLU A 7 -3.59 13.29 31.36
N SER A 8 -4.68 13.24 32.14
CA SER A 8 -5.66 14.34 32.18
C SER A 8 -5.08 15.64 32.76
N LYS A 9 -3.99 15.55 33.52
CA LYS A 9 -3.28 16.69 34.12
C LYS A 9 -2.10 17.15 33.27
N SER A 10 -1.34 16.23 32.68
CA SER A 10 -0.19 16.53 31.80
C SER A 10 -0.63 16.95 30.39
N ARG A 11 -1.81 16.49 29.95
CA ARG A 11 -2.28 16.52 28.54
C ARG A 11 -1.30 15.80 27.59
N SER A 12 -0.59 14.80 28.10
CA SER A 12 0.35 13.97 27.37
C SER A 12 0.21 12.50 27.78
N ILE A 13 0.36 11.62 26.81
CA ILE A 13 0.56 10.17 27.01
C ILE A 13 2.01 9.90 26.65
N GLU A 14 2.74 9.20 27.52
CA GLU A 14 4.11 8.75 27.23
C GLU A 14 4.05 7.33 26.66
N LEU A 15 4.37 7.20 25.37
CA LEU A 15 4.49 5.91 24.66
C LEU A 15 5.96 5.72 24.26
N PRO A 16 6.85 5.30 25.17
CA PRO A 16 8.29 5.29 24.94
C PRO A 16 8.77 4.23 23.93
N GLU A 17 7.91 3.27 23.58
CA GLU A 17 8.19 2.17 22.65
C GLU A 17 7.62 2.42 21.24
N ASP A 18 6.73 3.40 21.07
CA ASP A 18 5.99 3.63 19.82
C ASP A 18 6.48 4.89 19.11
N ASP A 19 6.73 4.77 17.80
CA ASP A 19 7.20 5.85 16.92
C ASP A 19 6.06 6.87 16.68
N PRO A 20 6.24 8.17 16.96
CA PRO A 20 5.16 9.16 16.88
C PRO A 20 4.58 9.31 15.48
N ASP A 21 5.38 9.17 14.42
CA ASP A 21 4.91 9.22 13.03
C ASP A 21 4.02 8.01 12.72
N VAL A 22 4.32 6.85 13.33
CA VAL A 22 3.51 5.63 13.21
C VAL A 22 2.21 5.76 14.01
N VAL A 23 2.25 6.29 15.24
CA VAL A 23 1.04 6.55 16.04
C VAL A 23 0.12 7.57 15.35
N GLU A 24 0.67 8.63 14.75
CA GLU A 24 -0.13 9.62 14.01
C GLU A 24 -0.92 8.98 12.86
N ARG A 25 -0.29 8.10 12.09
CA ARG A 25 -0.95 7.44 10.95
C ARG A 25 -1.87 6.29 11.36
N PHE A 26 -1.61 5.65 12.49
CA PHE A 26 -2.57 4.74 13.11
C PHE A 26 -3.86 5.48 13.50
N LEU A 27 -3.72 6.66 14.15
CA LEU A 27 -4.86 7.51 14.49
C LEU A 27 -5.57 8.06 13.24
N GLU A 28 -4.84 8.49 12.20
CA GLU A 28 -5.43 8.92 10.92
C GLU A 28 -6.32 7.82 10.33
N PHE A 29 -5.87 6.56 10.37
CA PHE A 29 -6.67 5.43 9.93
C PHE A 29 -7.94 5.24 10.76
N LEU A 30 -7.87 5.33 12.10
CA LEU A 30 -9.06 5.18 12.95
C LEU A 30 -10.13 6.25 12.68
N TYR A 31 -9.73 7.47 12.29
CA TYR A 31 -10.67 8.56 11.99
C TYR A 31 -11.14 8.61 10.53
N THR A 32 -10.39 8.06 9.57
CA THR A 32 -10.67 8.25 8.13
C THR A 32 -10.76 6.95 7.31
N GLY A 33 -10.39 5.80 7.89
CA GLY A 33 -10.28 4.51 7.20
C GLY A 33 -9.09 4.39 6.23
N THR A 34 -8.14 5.31 6.29
CA THR A 34 -6.93 5.38 5.44
C THR A 34 -5.85 6.18 6.17
N TYR A 35 -4.60 6.14 5.71
CA TYR A 35 -3.54 6.99 6.26
C TYR A 35 -2.62 7.52 5.15
N THR A 36 -1.89 8.59 5.44
CA THR A 36 -0.94 9.22 4.52
C THR A 36 0.44 8.58 4.59
N ASP A 37 0.89 8.05 3.45
CA ASP A 37 2.21 7.41 3.26
C ASP A 37 3.05 8.10 2.18
N GLY A 38 2.65 9.29 1.72
CA GLY A 38 3.31 10.02 0.64
C GLY A 38 3.05 9.47 -0.78
N VAL A 39 2.50 8.26 -0.91
CA VAL A 39 2.26 7.57 -2.19
C VAL A 39 0.76 7.53 -2.53
N ASN A 40 -0.09 7.29 -1.53
CA ASN A 40 -1.54 7.12 -1.67
C ASN A 40 -2.31 8.37 -1.23
N PHE A 41 -2.60 9.28 -2.18
CA PHE A 41 -3.48 10.42 -1.94
C PHE A 41 -4.96 10.00 -1.88
N THR A 42 -5.50 9.86 -0.67
CA THR A 42 -6.92 9.57 -0.42
C THR A 42 -7.67 10.81 0.09
N TRP A 43 -8.31 11.56 -0.81
CA TRP A 43 -9.11 12.74 -0.46
C TRP A 43 -10.42 12.34 0.26
N GLY A 44 -10.36 12.23 1.59
CA GLY A 44 -11.53 12.02 2.45
C GLY A 44 -12.32 10.72 2.18
N LYS A 45 -11.71 9.73 1.51
CA LYS A 45 -12.33 8.44 1.20
C LYS A 45 -11.59 7.33 1.96
N PRO A 46 -12.30 6.45 2.68
CA PRO A 46 -11.70 5.30 3.33
C PRO A 46 -11.08 4.35 2.30
N SER A 47 -10.06 3.62 2.72
CA SER A 47 -9.44 2.57 1.92
C SER A 47 -10.42 1.42 1.65
N LYS A 48 -10.17 0.63 0.59
CA LYS A 48 -10.97 -0.58 0.34
C LYS A 48 -10.97 -1.52 1.55
N ALA A 49 -9.84 -1.68 2.23
CA ALA A 49 -9.73 -2.54 3.41
C ALA A 49 -10.62 -2.09 4.58
N ALA A 50 -10.79 -0.78 4.78
CA ALA A 50 -11.69 -0.22 5.79
C ALA A 50 -13.19 -0.34 5.43
N LEU A 51 -13.53 -0.74 4.21
CA LEU A 51 -14.90 -0.97 3.74
C LEU A 51 -15.28 -2.47 3.65
N LEU A 52 -14.34 -3.38 3.92
CA LEU A 52 -14.60 -4.82 3.96
C LEU A 52 -15.19 -5.24 5.31
N ASP A 53 -15.96 -6.32 5.31
CA ASP A 53 -16.38 -6.98 6.54
C ASP A 53 -15.20 -7.73 7.20
N PRO A 54 -15.26 -7.99 8.53
CA PRO A 54 -14.16 -8.63 9.25
C PRO A 54 -13.78 -10.04 8.74
N GLU A 55 -14.75 -10.83 8.26
CA GLU A 55 -14.48 -12.19 7.78
C GLU A 55 -13.70 -12.15 6.46
N THR A 56 -14.10 -11.30 5.51
CA THR A 56 -13.37 -11.06 4.26
C THR A 56 -11.98 -10.49 4.50
N ILE A 57 -11.79 -9.63 5.52
CA ILE A 57 -10.46 -9.12 5.91
C ILE A 57 -9.56 -10.26 6.42
N LEU A 58 -10.05 -11.09 7.34
CA LEU A 58 -9.29 -12.23 7.88
C LEU A 58 -8.95 -13.24 6.79
N GLN A 59 -9.88 -13.52 5.87
CA GLN A 59 -9.64 -14.37 4.71
C GLN A 59 -8.59 -13.77 3.75
N SER A 60 -8.61 -12.45 3.56
CA SER A 60 -7.63 -11.74 2.72
C SER A 60 -6.22 -11.72 3.33
N LEU A 61 -6.12 -11.69 4.67
CA LEU A 61 -4.86 -11.78 5.40
C LEU A 61 -4.20 -13.16 5.28
N GLN A 62 -4.99 -14.24 5.17
CA GLN A 62 -4.49 -15.61 4.94
C GLN A 62 -3.97 -15.84 3.52
N GLN A 63 -4.39 -15.03 2.54
CA GLN A 63 -3.87 -15.12 1.17
C GLN A 63 -2.57 -14.32 1.03
N PRO A 64 -1.64 -14.73 0.15
CA PRO A 64 -0.47 -13.91 -0.17
C PRO A 64 -0.88 -12.51 -0.63
N ALA A 65 -0.15 -11.47 -0.22
CA ALA A 65 -0.42 -10.08 -0.62
C ALA A 65 -0.46 -9.89 -2.16
N CYS A 66 0.18 -10.79 -2.91
CA CYS A 66 0.06 -10.88 -4.36
C CYS A 66 -0.67 -12.16 -4.80
N GLY A 67 -2.02 -12.08 -4.84
CA GLY A 67 -2.91 -13.15 -5.27
C GLY A 67 -4.15 -12.65 -6.04
N ASN A 68 -4.03 -12.59 -7.37
CA ASN A 68 -5.13 -12.47 -8.36
C ASN A 68 -6.28 -11.47 -8.08
N GLN A 69 -6.22 -10.30 -8.71
CA GLN A 69 -7.43 -9.62 -9.21
C GLN A 69 -8.03 -10.43 -10.38
N LYS A 70 -8.69 -11.56 -10.09
CA LYS A 70 -9.51 -12.29 -11.07
C LYS A 70 -10.81 -12.79 -10.44
N ASN A 71 -11.91 -12.37 -11.07
CA ASN A 71 -13.31 -12.81 -10.94
C ASN A 71 -14.18 -12.12 -9.89
N GLY A 72 -15.41 -11.79 -10.33
CA GLY A 72 -16.35 -10.86 -9.68
C GLY A 72 -16.39 -9.54 -10.46
N ILE A 73 -16.81 -9.51 -11.74
CA ILE A 73 -18.17 -9.88 -12.19
C ILE A 73 -18.21 -10.88 -13.35
N SER A 74 -19.05 -11.90 -13.17
CA SER A 74 -19.80 -12.65 -14.21
C SER A 74 -21.16 -12.95 -13.56
N SER A 75 -22.34 -12.84 -14.17
CA SER A 75 -22.84 -12.61 -15.54
C SER A 75 -24.31 -12.11 -15.39
N PRO A 76 -25.21 -12.02 -16.40
CA PRO A 76 -25.04 -12.11 -17.85
C PRO A 76 -25.64 -10.90 -18.61
N MET A 77 -25.50 -10.97 -19.93
CA MET A 77 -26.08 -10.10 -20.94
C MET A 77 -27.44 -10.65 -21.40
N GLU A 78 -28.47 -9.81 -21.47
CA GLU A 78 -29.68 -10.06 -22.27
C GLU A 78 -30.06 -8.81 -23.08
N GLY A 79 -30.73 -9.05 -24.22
CA GLY A 79 -30.81 -8.14 -25.35
C GLY A 79 -32.04 -7.21 -25.42
N PRO A 80 -32.27 -6.55 -26.58
CA PRO A 80 -32.94 -5.25 -26.61
C PRO A 80 -34.27 -5.22 -27.38
N GLU A 81 -35.27 -4.46 -26.89
CA GLU A 81 -36.38 -3.91 -27.69
C GLU A 81 -36.82 -2.52 -27.17
N GLU A 82 -37.03 -1.58 -28.10
CA GLU A 82 -37.78 -0.31 -27.92
C GLU A 82 -39.24 -0.50 -28.40
N PRO A 83 -40.10 0.54 -28.56
CA PRO A 83 -40.35 1.75 -27.77
C PRO A 83 -41.84 1.84 -27.33
N VAL A 84 -42.20 2.76 -26.43
CA VAL A 84 -43.59 3.24 -26.28
C VAL A 84 -43.61 4.76 -26.11
N THR A 85 -44.53 5.41 -26.81
CA THR A 85 -44.72 6.86 -26.96
C THR A 85 -45.65 7.47 -25.91
N ASP A 86 -45.50 8.78 -25.71
CA ASP A 86 -46.49 9.80 -25.30
C ASP A 86 -47.42 9.55 -24.09
N ASP A 87 -47.32 10.42 -23.07
CA ASP A 87 -48.39 11.39 -22.73
C ASP A 87 -47.98 12.29 -21.53
N GLU A 88 -47.89 13.60 -21.76
CA GLU A 88 -48.09 14.69 -20.76
C GLU A 88 -49.55 15.19 -20.86
N PRO A 89 -50.14 15.99 -19.93
CA PRO A 89 -49.56 16.80 -18.85
C PRO A 89 -50.25 16.49 -17.47
N ASP A 90 -50.46 17.33 -16.45
CA ASP A 90 -50.15 18.74 -16.12
C ASP A 90 -49.88 18.89 -14.60
N GLY A 91 -49.54 20.11 -14.10
CA GLY A 91 -49.34 20.31 -12.65
C GLY A 91 -48.66 21.60 -12.16
N GLU A 92 -49.05 22.76 -12.70
CA GLU A 92 -49.01 24.12 -12.10
C GLU A 92 -47.89 24.60 -11.12
N TYR A 93 -47.10 25.55 -11.64
CA TYR A 93 -46.28 26.65 -11.04
C TYR A 93 -46.15 26.89 -9.52
N ASN A 94 -44.92 27.26 -9.10
CA ASN A 94 -44.51 28.55 -8.50
C ASN A 94 -42.95 28.59 -8.61
N GLU A 95 -42.22 29.47 -9.31
CA GLU A 95 -42.23 30.94 -9.55
C GLU A 95 -41.14 31.70 -8.71
N TYR A 96 -39.99 31.96 -9.37
CA TYR A 96 -38.83 32.89 -9.11
C TYR A 96 -38.08 32.88 -7.75
N ASP A 97 -36.82 33.32 -7.61
CA ASP A 97 -35.80 33.98 -8.47
C ASP A 97 -34.49 33.13 -8.54
N GLU A 98 -33.67 33.05 -9.61
CA GLU A 98 -32.72 34.04 -10.19
C GLU A 98 -31.70 34.62 -9.15
N TYR A 99 -30.36 34.60 -9.29
CA TYR A 99 -29.45 34.99 -10.38
C TYR A 99 -28.21 34.06 -10.44
N SER A 100 -27.83 33.48 -11.60
CA SER A 100 -27.00 34.05 -12.69
C SER A 100 -25.52 34.32 -12.35
N TYR A 101 -24.59 33.60 -12.99
CA TYR A 101 -23.79 34.19 -14.11
C TYR A 101 -22.95 33.14 -14.89
N ASN A 102 -23.30 33.01 -16.17
CA ASN A 102 -22.51 32.69 -17.38
C ASN A 102 -21.63 31.44 -17.52
N SER A 103 -22.06 30.61 -18.49
CA SER A 103 -21.26 29.67 -19.29
C SER A 103 -20.46 30.38 -20.41
N ALA A 104 -19.29 29.84 -20.79
CA ALA A 104 -18.80 29.69 -22.18
C ALA A 104 -17.33 29.18 -22.20
N GLY A 105 -16.98 28.22 -23.08
CA GLY A 105 -15.57 27.87 -23.33
C GLY A 105 -15.30 26.47 -23.91
N ASN A 106 -15.59 26.28 -25.19
CA ASN A 106 -15.45 25.03 -25.97
C ASN A 106 -14.03 24.41 -26.03
N GLY A 107 -13.99 23.10 -26.33
CA GLY A 107 -12.88 22.40 -27.01
C GLY A 107 -11.80 21.81 -26.11
N ASP A 108 -11.19 20.65 -26.39
CA ASP A 108 -11.41 19.65 -27.45
C ASP A 108 -11.02 18.25 -26.93
N ILE A 109 -11.66 17.17 -27.44
CA ILE A 109 -11.31 15.79 -27.09
C ILE A 109 -10.40 15.19 -28.18
N GLN A 110 -9.15 14.97 -27.80
CA GLN A 110 -8.17 14.12 -28.48
C GLN A 110 -7.23 13.59 -27.37
N GLY A 111 -6.92 12.32 -27.23
CA GLY A 111 -7.17 11.16 -28.09
C GLY A 111 -5.97 10.23 -27.97
N ASP A 112 -6.18 9.06 -27.37
CA ASP A 112 -5.29 7.89 -27.35
C ASP A 112 -4.07 7.84 -26.39
N GLU A 113 -3.57 6.61 -26.26
CA GLU A 113 -2.25 6.14 -25.78
C GLU A 113 -2.03 5.86 -24.29
N GLY A 114 -2.51 4.68 -23.89
CA GLY A 114 -1.59 3.60 -23.49
C GLY A 114 -0.84 3.74 -22.15
N TYR A 115 -1.36 3.06 -21.12
CA TYR A 115 -0.67 2.79 -19.85
C TYR A 115 0.58 1.90 -20.02
N ARG A 116 1.66 2.43 -20.60
CA ARG A 116 2.99 1.82 -20.47
C ARG A 116 3.49 2.08 -19.06
N SER A 117 3.58 1.01 -18.27
CA SER A 117 4.32 1.01 -17.00
C SER A 117 5.81 1.24 -17.31
N ALA A 118 6.22 2.50 -17.30
CA ALA A 118 7.59 2.90 -17.57
C ALA A 118 8.44 2.63 -16.32
N LYS A 119 9.23 1.55 -16.35
CA LYS A 119 10.31 1.35 -15.38
C LYS A 119 11.24 2.57 -15.44
N VAL A 120 11.44 3.24 -14.31
CA VAL A 120 12.32 4.42 -14.22
C VAL A 120 13.77 3.94 -14.17
N GLY A 121 14.25 3.49 -15.33
CA GLY A 121 15.66 3.22 -15.57
C GLY A 121 16.42 4.51 -15.88
N GLU A 122 17.65 4.57 -15.39
CA GLU A 122 18.73 5.47 -15.84
C GLU A 122 18.70 6.93 -15.36
N ALA A 123 19.35 7.17 -14.21
CA ALA A 123 19.90 8.46 -13.82
C ALA A 123 21.20 8.27 -12.99
N LEU A 124 22.26 7.78 -13.64
CA LEU A 124 23.61 7.75 -13.08
C LEU A 124 24.58 8.49 -13.99
N VAL A 125 25.53 9.20 -13.37
CA VAL A 125 26.59 10.06 -13.94
C VAL A 125 26.21 11.54 -14.16
N THR A 126 26.35 12.33 -13.10
CA THR A 126 27.23 13.51 -13.05
C THR A 126 27.43 13.95 -11.59
N GLY A 127 28.64 14.38 -11.23
CA GLY A 127 29.03 14.56 -9.83
C GLY A 127 28.99 16.00 -9.30
N HIS A 128 29.00 16.11 -7.96
CA HIS A 128 29.46 17.26 -7.17
C HIS A 128 28.53 18.48 -6.94
N THR A 129 27.22 18.36 -7.16
CA THR A 129 26.23 19.34 -6.64
C THR A 129 25.00 18.74 -5.93
N GLY A 130 24.84 17.41 -5.85
CA GLY A 130 23.60 16.74 -5.43
C GLY A 130 23.55 16.04 -4.07
N GLN A 131 24.57 16.20 -3.20
CA GLN A 131 24.70 15.40 -1.96
C GLN A 131 23.50 15.48 -0.98
N PRO A 132 22.89 16.65 -0.68
CA PRO A 132 21.74 16.70 0.24
C PRO A 132 20.44 16.15 -0.39
N GLU A 133 20.32 16.13 -1.71
CA GLU A 133 19.14 15.62 -2.41
C GLU A 133 19.15 14.09 -2.49
N GLY A 134 20.32 13.50 -2.79
CA GLY A 134 20.51 12.05 -2.73
C GLY A 134 20.20 11.47 -1.34
N LEU A 135 20.67 12.13 -0.28
CA LEU A 135 20.42 11.69 1.09
C LEU A 135 18.93 11.78 1.47
N LYS A 136 18.22 12.82 1.02
CA LYS A 136 16.76 12.93 1.17
C LYS A 136 16.02 11.81 0.44
N ARG A 137 16.42 11.47 -0.80
CA ARG A 137 15.82 10.37 -1.55
C ARG A 137 16.02 9.02 -0.86
N LEU A 138 17.22 8.74 -0.34
CA LEU A 138 17.48 7.51 0.43
C LEU A 138 16.64 7.43 1.71
N ALA A 139 16.51 8.55 2.44
CA ALA A 139 15.64 8.63 3.62
C ALA A 139 14.17 8.40 3.26
N GLN A 140 13.68 8.98 2.14
CA GLN A 140 12.33 8.77 1.65
C GLN A 140 12.09 7.30 1.29
N LEU A 141 12.93 6.69 0.44
CA LEU A 141 12.80 5.28 0.03
C LEU A 141 12.77 4.33 1.21
N ARG A 142 13.60 4.58 2.23
CA ARG A 142 13.55 3.80 3.49
C ARG A 142 12.20 3.98 4.18
N ASN A 143 11.75 5.21 4.35
CA ASN A 143 10.49 5.51 5.04
C ASN A 143 9.26 4.97 4.28
N ASP A 144 9.25 5.02 2.94
CA ASP A 144 8.19 4.46 2.09
C ASP A 144 8.02 2.95 2.32
N MET A 145 9.10 2.23 2.63
CA MET A 145 9.07 0.80 2.95
C MET A 145 8.84 0.53 4.46
N THR A 146 9.47 1.28 5.37
CA THR A 146 9.38 1.00 6.82
C THR A 146 8.09 1.51 7.46
N LEU A 147 7.50 2.62 6.98
CA LEU A 147 6.23 3.12 7.51
C LEU A 147 5.10 2.08 7.40
N PRO A 148 4.80 1.47 6.24
CA PRO A 148 3.76 0.43 6.16
C PRO A 148 4.12 -0.85 6.93
N LEU A 149 5.39 -1.22 7.05
CA LEU A 149 5.82 -2.32 7.93
C LEU A 149 5.47 -2.02 9.41
N ARG A 150 5.81 -0.82 9.91
CA ARG A 150 5.50 -0.43 11.29
C ARG A 150 4.01 -0.26 11.53
N GLN A 151 3.25 0.23 10.55
CA GLN A 151 1.78 0.24 10.60
C GLN A 151 1.20 -1.17 10.71
N TYR A 152 1.75 -2.15 9.99
CA TYR A 152 1.32 -3.54 10.08
C TYR A 152 1.51 -4.10 11.49
N VAL A 153 2.70 -3.90 12.07
CA VAL A 153 3.04 -4.36 13.43
C VAL A 153 2.17 -3.65 14.48
N MET A 154 1.95 -2.34 14.35
CA MET A 154 1.06 -1.59 15.23
C MET A 154 -0.40 -2.05 15.11
N ALA A 155 -0.86 -2.37 13.90
CA ALA A 155 -2.21 -2.87 13.66
C ALA A 155 -2.43 -4.29 14.24
N ASP A 156 -1.41 -5.14 14.28
CA ASP A 156 -1.46 -6.42 14.99
C ASP A 156 -1.49 -6.21 16.51
N LYS A 157 -0.60 -5.35 17.05
CA LYS A 157 -0.53 -4.98 18.48
C LYS A 157 -1.85 -4.45 19.06
N TYR A 158 -2.65 -3.74 18.25
CA TYR A 158 -3.91 -3.12 18.65
C TYR A 158 -5.17 -3.76 18.03
N ASP A 159 -5.07 -4.95 17.43
CA ASP A 159 -6.18 -5.70 16.81
C ASP A 159 -7.03 -4.86 15.84
N ALA A 160 -6.36 -4.21 14.88
CA ALA A 160 -6.94 -3.40 13.82
C ALA A 160 -6.83 -4.11 12.45
N PRO A 161 -7.60 -5.19 12.19
CA PRO A 161 -7.37 -6.08 11.04
C PRO A 161 -7.50 -5.38 9.68
N ALA A 162 -8.38 -4.38 9.56
CA ALA A 162 -8.52 -3.57 8.35
C ALA A 162 -7.26 -2.74 8.04
N LEU A 163 -6.61 -2.18 9.08
CA LEU A 163 -5.33 -1.48 8.93
C LEU A 163 -4.21 -2.47 8.65
N ARG A 164 -4.19 -3.62 9.32
CA ARG A 164 -3.19 -4.68 9.08
C ARG A 164 -3.21 -5.12 7.61
N LEU A 165 -4.39 -5.33 7.03
CA LEU A 165 -4.54 -5.64 5.61
C LEU A 165 -4.06 -4.50 4.71
N LEU A 166 -4.47 -3.25 4.98
CA LEU A 166 -4.03 -2.07 4.22
C LEU A 166 -2.51 -1.89 4.26
N ALA A 167 -1.91 -2.03 5.44
CA ALA A 167 -0.49 -1.84 5.69
C ALA A 167 0.35 -2.92 5.01
N ARG A 168 -0.09 -4.18 5.03
CA ARG A 168 0.54 -5.29 4.28
C ARG A 168 0.53 -5.01 2.78
N ASP A 169 -0.62 -4.63 2.24
CA ASP A 169 -0.78 -4.40 0.80
C ASP A 169 0.03 -3.16 0.35
N ARG A 170 0.13 -2.13 1.19
CA ARG A 170 1.02 -0.97 0.97
C ARG A 170 2.50 -1.33 1.07
N PHE A 171 2.90 -2.13 2.07
CA PHE A 171 4.26 -2.64 2.19
C PHE A 171 4.66 -3.41 0.93
N TYR A 172 3.82 -4.34 0.47
CA TYR A 172 4.01 -5.08 -0.78
C TYR A 172 4.29 -4.13 -1.95
N ARG A 173 3.46 -3.11 -2.15
CA ARG A 173 3.62 -2.14 -3.25
C ARG A 173 4.87 -1.29 -3.11
N ALA A 174 5.21 -0.83 -1.90
CA ALA A 174 6.42 -0.07 -1.66
C ALA A 174 7.66 -0.90 -2.03
N VAL A 175 7.79 -2.13 -1.53
CA VAL A 175 8.96 -2.96 -1.85
C VAL A 175 8.98 -3.40 -3.32
N GLU A 176 7.84 -3.80 -3.91
CA GLU A 176 7.75 -4.20 -5.33
C GLU A 176 8.30 -3.12 -6.28
N LEU A 177 8.11 -1.84 -5.96
CA LEU A 177 8.48 -0.72 -6.81
C LEU A 177 9.96 -0.32 -6.76
N VAL A 178 10.65 -0.48 -5.61
CA VAL A 178 11.99 0.15 -5.40
C VAL A 178 13.05 -0.73 -4.74
N TRP A 179 12.75 -2.00 -4.40
CA TRP A 179 13.66 -2.81 -3.59
C TRP A 179 15.01 -3.15 -4.27
N GLU A 180 15.08 -3.18 -5.61
CA GLU A 180 16.32 -3.50 -6.33
C GLU A 180 17.32 -2.33 -6.18
N GLU A 181 16.84 -1.11 -6.36
CA GLU A 181 17.55 0.17 -6.27
C GLU A 181 17.86 0.58 -4.83
N ALA A 182 16.94 0.35 -3.89
CA ALA A 182 17.07 0.80 -2.50
C ALA A 182 18.18 0.03 -1.76
N GLU A 183 19.31 0.68 -1.50
CA GLU A 183 20.46 0.07 -0.80
C GLU A 183 20.10 -0.41 0.62
N CYS A 184 19.18 0.28 1.29
CA CYS A 184 18.65 -0.04 2.62
C CYS A 184 17.67 -1.23 2.68
N PHE A 185 17.31 -1.85 1.55
CA PHE A 185 16.36 -2.97 1.55
C PHE A 185 16.74 -4.15 2.47
N PRO A 186 18.04 -4.56 2.61
CA PRO A 186 18.42 -5.58 3.58
C PRO A 186 18.07 -5.20 5.03
N ASP A 187 18.16 -3.91 5.38
CA ASP A 187 17.81 -3.40 6.71
C ASP A 187 16.28 -3.44 6.94
N VAL A 188 15.49 -3.23 5.88
CA VAL A 188 14.02 -3.37 5.93
C VAL A 188 13.61 -4.84 6.09
N VAL A 189 14.30 -5.77 5.41
CA VAL A 189 14.09 -7.21 5.61
C VAL A 189 14.51 -7.63 7.02
N ASP A 190 15.57 -7.03 7.56
CA ASP A 190 16.02 -7.26 8.93
C ASP A 190 14.96 -6.80 9.96
N GLU A 191 14.48 -5.55 9.84
CA GLU A 191 13.40 -5.00 10.68
C GLU A 191 12.12 -5.86 10.58
N LEU A 192 11.76 -6.35 9.39
CA LEU A 192 10.60 -7.22 9.19
C LEU A 192 10.75 -8.55 9.95
N TYR A 193 11.91 -9.17 9.93
CA TYR A 193 12.15 -10.45 10.61
C TYR A 193 12.31 -10.29 12.14
N GLU A 194 12.76 -9.11 12.61
CA GLU A 194 12.79 -8.78 14.04
C GLU A 194 11.42 -8.42 14.62
N THR A 195 10.52 -7.85 13.80
CA THR A 195 9.21 -7.33 14.26
C THR A 195 8.01 -8.22 13.92
N THR A 196 8.18 -9.28 13.13
CA THR A 196 7.11 -10.25 12.80
C THR A 196 7.46 -11.67 13.25
N PRO A 197 6.52 -12.46 13.81
CA PRO A 197 6.78 -13.84 14.20
C PRO A 197 6.93 -14.75 12.96
N PRO A 198 7.61 -15.92 13.06
CA PRO A 198 7.73 -16.87 11.96
C PRO A 198 6.40 -17.41 11.40
N THR A 199 5.31 -17.28 12.15
CA THR A 199 3.95 -17.62 11.70
C THR A 199 3.31 -16.54 10.81
N ASP A 200 3.88 -15.34 10.73
CA ASP A 200 3.37 -14.27 9.85
C ASP A 200 3.88 -14.44 8.42
N THR A 201 3.32 -15.46 7.74
CA THR A 201 3.60 -15.70 6.33
C THR A 201 3.12 -14.56 5.44
N ALA A 202 2.08 -13.83 5.85
CA ALA A 202 1.47 -12.74 5.10
C ALA A 202 2.47 -11.59 4.80
N MET A 203 3.37 -11.28 5.74
CA MET A 203 4.48 -10.35 5.53
C MET A 203 5.76 -11.03 5.04
N ARG A 204 6.16 -12.16 5.65
CA ARG A 204 7.46 -12.79 5.36
C ARG A 204 7.55 -13.32 3.92
N GLU A 205 6.46 -13.88 3.39
CA GLU A 205 6.41 -14.40 2.02
C GLU A 205 6.71 -13.33 0.95
N ILE A 206 6.36 -12.07 1.20
CA ILE A 206 6.55 -10.94 0.27
C ILE A 206 8.02 -10.80 -0.12
N VAL A 207 8.88 -10.63 0.88
CA VAL A 207 10.32 -10.42 0.67
C VAL A 207 11.01 -11.70 0.18
N CYS A 208 10.54 -12.87 0.63
CA CYS A 208 11.01 -14.16 0.15
C CYS A 208 10.78 -14.33 -1.36
N ARG A 209 9.57 -14.04 -1.86
CA ARG A 209 9.22 -14.21 -3.28
C ARG A 209 9.89 -13.19 -4.19
N LEU A 210 9.98 -11.93 -3.77
CA LEU A 210 10.69 -10.88 -4.53
C LEU A 210 12.17 -11.24 -4.74
N VAL A 211 12.86 -11.60 -3.65
CA VAL A 211 14.28 -11.96 -3.71
C VAL A 211 14.49 -13.27 -4.47
N ALA A 212 13.66 -14.29 -4.25
CA ALA A 212 13.76 -15.59 -4.92
C ALA A 212 13.67 -15.52 -6.45
N ALA A 213 12.90 -14.57 -7.00
CA ALA A 213 12.77 -14.36 -8.44
C ALA A 213 14.11 -13.99 -9.11
N VAL A 214 14.96 -13.23 -8.41
CA VAL A 214 16.20 -12.66 -8.97
C VAL A 214 17.48 -13.04 -8.20
N ILE A 215 17.42 -13.91 -7.18
CA ILE A 215 18.59 -14.39 -6.39
C ILE A 215 19.69 -15.08 -7.23
N HIS A 216 19.35 -15.45 -8.46
CA HIS A 216 20.30 -15.94 -9.46
C HIS A 216 21.35 -14.88 -9.83
N VAL A 217 20.98 -13.60 -9.82
CA VAL A 217 21.85 -12.44 -10.09
C VAL A 217 22.88 -12.27 -8.96
N PRO A 218 24.20 -12.25 -9.25
CA PRO A 218 25.24 -12.13 -8.21
C PRO A 218 25.08 -10.89 -7.32
N ARG A 219 24.81 -9.71 -7.92
CA ARG A 219 24.61 -8.45 -7.16
C ARG A 219 23.50 -8.55 -6.11
N VAL A 220 22.38 -9.21 -6.43
CA VAL A 220 21.28 -9.43 -5.47
C VAL A 220 21.74 -10.36 -4.35
N ARG A 221 22.41 -11.47 -4.70
CA ARG A 221 22.92 -12.43 -3.72
C ARG A 221 23.93 -11.81 -2.76
N ASP A 222 24.79 -10.92 -3.24
CA ASP A 222 25.74 -10.19 -2.41
C ASP A 222 25.04 -9.12 -1.54
N LYS A 223 24.07 -8.37 -2.09
CA LYS A 223 23.23 -7.41 -1.36
C LYS A 223 22.48 -8.09 -0.19
N MET A 224 21.90 -9.26 -0.43
CA MET A 224 21.09 -9.98 0.57
C MET A 224 21.91 -10.91 1.48
N ARG A 225 23.23 -11.07 1.25
CA ARG A 225 24.09 -12.06 1.93
C ARG A 225 24.01 -11.98 3.45
N ASN A 226 24.13 -10.78 4.01
CA ASN A 226 24.21 -10.59 5.46
C ASN A 226 22.88 -10.91 6.15
N VAL A 227 21.76 -10.46 5.58
CA VAL A 227 20.42 -10.72 6.14
C VAL A 227 20.01 -12.19 5.96
N MET A 228 20.43 -12.86 4.87
CA MET A 228 20.29 -14.32 4.70
C MET A 228 21.18 -15.14 5.67
N MET A 229 22.27 -14.57 6.18
CA MET A 229 23.08 -15.21 7.23
C MET A 229 22.51 -14.99 8.64
N LYS A 230 21.88 -13.84 8.88
CA LYS A 230 21.22 -13.51 10.16
C LYS A 230 19.90 -14.28 10.32
N HIS A 231 19.07 -14.30 9.28
CA HIS A 231 17.78 -14.98 9.24
C HIS A 231 17.87 -16.22 8.35
N GLY A 232 18.18 -17.36 8.97
CA GLY A 232 18.37 -18.63 8.24
C GLY A 232 17.08 -19.21 7.65
N ASP A 233 15.94 -18.92 8.27
CA ASP A 233 14.59 -19.21 7.76
C ASP A 233 14.31 -18.44 6.46
N PHE A 234 14.59 -17.14 6.42
CA PHE A 234 14.54 -16.32 5.19
C PHE A 234 15.36 -16.95 4.06
N ALA A 235 16.59 -17.40 4.35
CA ALA A 235 17.44 -18.02 3.35
C ALA A 235 16.88 -19.35 2.80
N VAL A 236 16.30 -20.18 3.67
CA VAL A 236 15.64 -21.44 3.28
C VAL A 236 14.42 -21.17 2.41
N GLU A 237 13.56 -20.22 2.77
CA GLU A 237 12.38 -19.85 1.98
C GLU A 237 12.74 -19.28 0.61
N VAL A 238 13.69 -18.32 0.55
CA VAL A 238 14.17 -17.74 -0.73
C VAL A 238 14.69 -18.83 -1.67
N MET A 239 15.46 -19.79 -1.15
CA MET A 239 15.94 -20.93 -1.95
C MET A 239 14.79 -21.85 -2.38
N GLY A 240 13.84 -22.12 -1.48
CA GLY A 240 12.63 -22.88 -1.77
C GLY A 240 11.83 -22.28 -2.92
N TYR A 241 11.47 -21.00 -2.85
CA TYR A 241 10.76 -20.30 -3.92
C TYR A 241 11.57 -20.26 -5.23
N SER A 242 12.89 -20.05 -5.16
CA SER A 242 13.72 -19.97 -6.38
C SER A 242 13.83 -21.30 -7.11
N VAL A 243 13.86 -22.43 -6.39
CA VAL A 243 13.78 -23.78 -6.98
C VAL A 243 12.41 -24.01 -7.63
N HIS A 244 11.31 -23.70 -6.92
CA HIS A 244 9.95 -23.87 -7.46
C HIS A 244 9.73 -23.04 -8.73
N LEU A 245 10.17 -21.78 -8.75
CA LEU A 245 10.10 -20.92 -9.94
C LEU A 245 10.84 -21.55 -11.12
N ARG A 246 12.05 -22.08 -10.93
CA ARG A 246 12.81 -22.73 -12.01
C ARG A 246 12.13 -24.00 -12.52
N THR A 247 11.52 -24.81 -11.65
CA THR A 247 10.82 -26.04 -12.05
C THR A 247 9.52 -25.79 -12.82
N LEU A 248 8.97 -24.57 -12.80
CA LEU A 248 7.76 -24.20 -13.56
C LEU A 248 8.06 -23.72 -14.99
N PHE A 249 9.34 -23.56 -15.36
CA PHE A 249 9.78 -23.10 -16.69
C PHE A 249 10.68 -24.13 -17.42
N VAL A 250 10.53 -25.43 -17.09
CA VAL A 250 11.20 -26.57 -17.73
C VAL A 250 10.15 -27.55 -18.25
#